data_AF-A0A117P6X9-F1
#
_entry.id   AF-A0A117P6X9-F1
#
_cell.length_a   1.000
_cell.length_b   1.000
_cell.length_c   1.000
_cell.angle_alpha   90.00
_cell.angle_beta   90.00
_cell.angle_gamma   90.00
#
_symmetry.space_group_name_H-M   'P 1'
#
loop_
_entity.id
_entity.type
_entity.pdbx_description
1 polymer ?
#
loop_
_entity_poly.entity_id
_entity_poly.type
_entity_poly.pdbx_seq_one_letter_code
_entity_poly.pdbx_strand_id
1 'polypeptide(L)'
;MLISRISLRLLPSEELVGDPFPDACVQLAFGPTRPSDEVGAVAVPESVRITPAYLVWLRVESGLALGEIRAEMQRAEIAWRQQLSRWYDDGRLAVEARAPDISLLQRVLDGLRNPGPVST
;
A
#
# COMPACT_ATOMS: atom_id res chain seq x y z
N MET A 1 16.42 -4.81 11.16
CA MET A 1 17.42 -4.39 10.15
C MET A 1 16.97 -4.92 8.80
N LEU A 2 16.65 -4.04 7.85
CA LEU A 2 16.33 -4.44 6.48
C LEU A 2 17.63 -4.91 5.81
N ILE A 3 17.73 -6.20 5.49
CA ILE A 3 18.80 -6.71 4.62
C ILE A 3 18.58 -6.04 3.26
N SER A 4 19.54 -5.20 2.83
CA SER A 4 19.47 -4.57 1.51
C SER A 4 19.38 -5.66 0.45
N ARG A 5 18.24 -5.72 -0.26
CA ARG A 5 17.99 -6.67 -1.37
C ARG A 5 18.80 -6.34 -2.62
N ILE A 6 19.63 -5.32 -2.59
CA ILE A 6 20.46 -4.89 -3.73
C ILE A 6 21.81 -4.49 -3.15
N SER A 7 22.88 -5.01 -3.74
CA SER A 7 24.26 -4.58 -3.47
C SER A 7 24.84 -3.94 -4.73
N LEU A 8 25.67 -2.92 -4.52
CA LEU A 8 26.35 -2.19 -5.59
C LEU A 8 27.84 -2.26 -5.35
N ARG A 9 28.59 -2.64 -6.37
CA ARG A 9 30.06 -2.73 -6.34
C ARG A 9 30.65 -2.04 -7.58
N LEU A 10 31.75 -1.33 -7.40
CA LEU A 10 32.59 -0.86 -8.50
C LEU A 10 33.61 -1.94 -8.84
N LEU A 11 33.70 -2.31 -10.12
CA LEU A 11 34.65 -3.29 -10.63
C LEU A 11 36.02 -2.63 -10.81
N PRO A 12 37.10 -3.25 -10.32
CA PRO A 12 38.44 -2.73 -10.48
C PRO A 12 38.93 -2.94 -11.92
N SER A 13 39.90 -2.12 -12.35
CA SER A 13 40.36 -2.06 -13.74
C SER A 13 40.87 -3.41 -14.28
N GLU A 14 41.45 -4.24 -13.41
CA GLU A 14 41.95 -5.57 -13.76
C GLU A 14 40.83 -6.53 -14.19
N GLU A 15 39.64 -6.41 -13.58
CA GLU A 15 38.45 -7.21 -13.93
C GLU A 15 37.78 -6.73 -15.23
N LEU A 16 38.16 -5.55 -15.74
CA LEU A 16 37.62 -4.95 -16.97
C LEU A 16 38.52 -5.17 -18.19
N VAL A 17 39.71 -5.74 -18.01
CA VAL A 17 40.66 -5.99 -19.10
C VAL A 17 40.08 -7.02 -20.07
N GLY A 18 39.98 -6.65 -21.35
CA GLY A 18 39.43 -7.52 -22.39
C GLY A 18 37.90 -7.59 -22.40
N ASP A 19 37.23 -6.82 -21.54
CA ASP A 19 35.78 -6.71 -21.55
C ASP A 19 35.29 -5.90 -22.76
N PRO A 20 34.22 -6.32 -23.45
CA PRO A 20 33.64 -5.55 -24.55
C PRO A 20 33.02 -4.21 -24.09
N PHE A 21 32.70 -4.04 -22.80
CA PHE A 21 32.06 -2.86 -22.22
C PHE A 21 32.78 -2.38 -20.95
N PRO A 22 34.02 -1.86 -21.04
CA PRO A 22 34.82 -1.47 -19.88
C PRO A 22 34.20 -0.30 -19.08
N ASP A 23 33.38 0.53 -19.73
CA ASP A 23 32.69 1.66 -19.09
C ASP A 23 31.54 1.20 -18.18
N ALA A 24 31.07 -0.04 -18.32
CA ALA A 24 30.05 -0.66 -17.47
C ALA A 24 30.64 -1.22 -16.17
N CYS A 25 31.38 -0.36 -15.46
CA CYS A 25 32.19 -0.74 -14.31
C CYS A 25 31.40 -0.86 -12.99
N VAL A 26 30.09 -0.61 -12.98
CA VAL A 26 29.25 -0.77 -11.78
C VAL A 26 28.44 -2.05 -11.87
N GLN A 27 28.65 -2.96 -10.92
CA GLN A 27 27.88 -4.20 -10.78
C GLN A 27 26.78 -4.05 -9.74
N LEU A 28 25.56 -4.38 -10.14
CA LEU A 28 24.38 -4.50 -9.30
C LEU A 28 24.09 -5.99 -9.07
N ALA A 29 24.05 -6.43 -7.82
CA ALA A 29 23.61 -7.78 -7.48
C ALA A 29 22.34 -7.72 -6.64
N PHE A 30 21.43 -8.66 -6.88
CA PHE A 30 20.12 -8.71 -6.25
C PHE A 30 20.11 -9.83 -5.21
N GLY A 31 19.60 -9.51 -4.03
CA GLY A 31 19.27 -10.51 -3.02
C GLY A 31 18.04 -11.31 -3.46
N PRO A 32 17.78 -12.44 -2.78
CA PRO A 32 16.65 -13.30 -3.10
C PRO A 32 15.34 -12.50 -3.05
N THR A 33 14.55 -12.56 -4.13
CA THR A 33 13.15 -12.14 -4.10
C THR A 33 12.38 -13.10 -3.21
N ARG A 34 11.39 -12.59 -2.46
CA ARG A 34 10.52 -13.48 -1.65
C ARG A 34 9.97 -14.57 -2.57
N PRO A 35 9.85 -15.82 -2.09
CA PRO A 35 9.21 -16.85 -2.89
C PRO A 35 7.81 -16.35 -3.26
N SER A 36 7.50 -16.43 -4.55
CA SER A 36 6.12 -16.47 -5.02
C SER A 36 5.41 -17.60 -4.28
N ASP A 37 4.09 -17.55 -4.10
CA ASP A 37 3.30 -18.65 -3.49
C ASP A 37 3.41 -19.98 -4.25
N GLU A 38 4.14 -20.02 -5.36
CA GLU A 38 4.55 -21.22 -6.08
C GLU A 38 5.76 -21.91 -5.44
N VAL A 39 5.54 -23.17 -5.09
CA VAL A 39 6.47 -24.16 -4.52
C VAL A 39 7.95 -23.93 -4.85
N GLY A 40 8.70 -23.41 -3.88
CA GLY A 40 10.06 -23.85 -3.55
C GLY A 40 11.27 -23.22 -4.27
N ALA A 41 11.10 -22.39 -5.30
CA ALA A 41 12.25 -21.77 -5.97
C ALA A 41 12.44 -20.31 -5.56
N VAL A 42 13.45 -20.03 -4.73
CA VAL A 42 13.94 -18.67 -4.51
C VAL A 42 14.77 -18.28 -5.74
N ALA A 43 14.21 -17.49 -6.65
CA ALA A 43 14.93 -16.96 -7.80
C ALA A 43 15.84 -15.80 -7.35
N VAL A 44 17.15 -15.94 -7.55
CA VAL A 44 18.10 -14.84 -7.42
C VAL A 44 18.32 -14.27 -8.81
N PRO A 45 17.95 -13.00 -9.07
CA PRO A 45 18.19 -12.38 -10.36
C PRO A 45 19.68 -12.30 -10.67
N GLU A 46 20.05 -12.46 -11.94
CA GLU A 46 21.44 -12.28 -12.38
C GLU A 46 21.93 -10.87 -12.07
N SER A 47 23.23 -10.75 -11.75
CA SER A 47 23.86 -9.46 -11.54
C SER A 47 23.96 -8.70 -12.86
N VAL A 48 23.70 -7.39 -12.84
CA VAL A 48 23.74 -6.53 -14.02
C VAL A 48 24.90 -5.56 -13.93
N ARG A 49 25.60 -5.34 -15.05
CA ARG A 49 26.64 -4.31 -15.17
C ARG A 49 26.10 -3.09 -15.88
N ILE A 50 26.41 -1.92 -15.32
CA ILE A 50 25.96 -0.62 -15.83
C ILE A 50 27.07 0.42 -15.76
N THR A 51 26.91 1.50 -16.52
CA THR A 51 27.82 2.65 -16.43
C THR A 51 27.46 3.52 -15.22
N PRO A 52 28.42 4.29 -14.67
CA PRO A 52 28.12 5.27 -13.62
C PRO A 52 27.06 6.30 -14.03
N ALA A 53 27.06 6.74 -15.30
CA ALA A 53 26.07 7.66 -15.83
C ALA A 53 24.66 7.05 -15.78
N TYR A 54 24.52 5.77 -16.12
CA TYR A 54 23.25 5.06 -16.06
C TYR A 54 22.75 4.90 -14.62
N LEU A 55 23.65 4.70 -13.65
CA LEU A 55 23.28 4.67 -12.23
C LEU A 55 22.68 6.01 -11.76
N VAL A 56 23.27 7.13 -12.19
CA VAL A 56 22.73 8.47 -11.87
C VAL A 56 21.36 8.65 -12.51
N TRP A 57 21.21 8.25 -13.77
CA TRP A 57 19.93 8.31 -14.47
C TRP A 57 18.85 7.47 -13.74
N LEU A 58 19.15 6.22 -13.38
CA LEU A 58 18.24 5.36 -12.62
C LEU A 58 17.82 5.99 -11.28
N ARG A 59 18.73 6.67 -10.59
CA ARG A 59 18.41 7.36 -9.32
C ARG A 59 17.42 8.49 -9.54
N VAL A 60 17.58 9.28 -10.60
CA VAL A 60 16.66 10.38 -10.93
C VAL A 60 15.30 9.83 -11.31
N GLU A 61 15.27 8.86 -12.22
CA GLU A 61 14.04 8.27 -12.74
C GLU A 61 13.23 7.58 -11.64
N SER A 62 13.89 6.77 -10.81
CA SER A 62 13.24 6.14 -9.65
C SER A 62 12.75 7.16 -8.62
N GLY A 63 13.45 8.28 -8.46
CA GLY A 63 13.01 9.38 -7.60
C GLY A 63 11.71 10.01 -8.10
N LEU A 64 11.61 10.28 -9.40
CA LEU A 64 10.41 10.81 -10.05
C LEU A 64 9.24 9.82 -9.92
N ALA A 65 9.45 8.57 -10.32
CA ALA A 65 8.43 7.52 -10.25
C ALA A 65 7.91 7.30 -8.81
N LEU A 66 8.80 7.27 -7.81
CA LEU A 66 8.38 7.18 -6.41
C LEU A 66 7.62 8.42 -5.93
N GLY A 67 7.95 9.60 -6.46
CA GLY A 67 7.21 10.83 -6.22
C GLY A 67 5.79 10.75 -6.74
N GLU A 68 5.61 10.31 -7.98
CA GLU A 68 4.30 10.12 -8.62
C GLU A 68 3.44 9.09 -7.88
N ILE A 69 4.03 7.93 -7.52
CA ILE A 69 3.34 6.90 -6.74
C ILE A 69 2.85 7.46 -5.40
N ARG A 70 3.69 8.22 -4.69
CA ARG A 70 3.29 8.83 -3.41
C ARG A 70 2.18 9.85 -3.59
N ALA A 71 2.25 10.69 -4.64
CA ALA A 71 1.22 11.66 -4.93
C ALA A 71 -0.12 10.99 -5.24
N GLU A 72 -0.11 9.91 -6.03
CA GLU A 72 -1.32 9.13 -6.30
C GLU A 72 -1.86 8.45 -5.05
N MET A 73 -0.99 7.84 -4.24
CA MET A 73 -1.37 7.22 -2.96
C MET A 73 -2.04 8.24 -2.04
N GLN A 74 -1.50 9.45 -1.92
CA GLN A 74 -2.08 10.53 -1.12
C GLN A 74 -3.45 10.96 -1.65
N ARG A 75 -3.60 11.12 -2.97
CA ARG A 75 -4.89 11.43 -3.60
C ARG A 75 -5.94 10.37 -3.32
N ALA A 76 -5.57 9.10 -3.49
CA ALA A 76 -6.44 7.96 -3.21
C ALA A 76 -6.84 7.91 -1.72
N GLU A 77 -5.90 8.13 -0.81
CA GLU A 77 -6.18 8.17 0.63
C GLU A 77 -7.16 9.30 1.00
N ILE A 78 -6.95 10.50 0.45
CA ILE A 78 -7.85 11.64 0.67
C ILE A 78 -9.26 11.31 0.15
N ALA A 79 -9.38 10.79 -1.08
CA ALA A 79 -10.66 10.42 -1.67
C ALA A 79 -11.38 9.35 -0.84
N TRP A 80 -10.64 8.34 -0.38
CA TRP A 80 -11.18 7.28 0.49
C TRP A 80 -11.69 7.84 1.82
N ARG A 81 -10.90 8.70 2.49
CA ARG A 81 -11.31 9.34 3.75
C ARG A 81 -12.58 10.18 3.57
N GLN A 82 -12.67 10.96 2.49
CA GLN A 82 -13.87 11.75 2.20
C GLN A 82 -15.10 10.87 1.95
N GLN A 83 -14.95 9.77 1.21
CA GLN A 83 -16.03 8.83 0.97
C GLN A 83 -16.48 8.15 2.27
N LEU A 84 -15.54 7.77 3.12
CA LEU A 84 -15.82 7.16 4.42
C LEU A 84 -16.58 8.13 5.34
N SER A 85 -16.17 9.40 5.40
CA SER A 85 -16.88 10.43 6.17
C SER A 85 -18.32 10.61 5.70
N ARG A 86 -18.55 10.71 4.39
CA ARG A 86 -19.91 10.80 3.82
C ARG A 86 -20.76 9.59 4.22
N TRP A 87 -20.20 8.39 4.12
CA TRP A 87 -20.90 7.17 4.50
C TRP A 87 -21.31 7.17 5.98
N TYR A 88 -20.45 7.66 6.87
CA TYR A 88 -20.80 7.80 8.29
C TYR A 88 -21.90 8.85 8.53
N ASP A 89 -21.83 10.00 7.86
CA ASP A 89 -22.86 11.04 7.98
C ASP A 89 -24.22 10.54 7.48
N ASP A 90 -24.25 9.88 6.32
CA ASP A 90 -25.45 9.27 5.75
C ASP A 90 -26.02 8.19 6.69
N GLY A 91 -25.15 7.36 7.26
CA GLY A 91 -25.51 6.34 8.24
C GLY A 91 -26.13 6.94 9.50
N ARG A 92 -25.55 8.02 10.03
CA ARG A 92 -26.10 8.75 11.19
C ARG A 92 -27.49 9.30 10.88
N LEU A 93 -27.66 9.97 9.73
CA LEU A 93 -28.94 10.52 9.30
C LEU A 93 -30.02 9.43 9.16
N ALA A 94 -29.66 8.26 8.60
CA ALA A 94 -30.58 7.14 8.45
C ALA A 94 -31.02 6.56 9.81
N VAL A 95 -30.12 6.52 10.81
CA VAL A 95 -30.45 6.09 12.17
C VAL A 95 -31.35 7.13 12.86
N GLU A 96 -31.00 8.41 12.78
CA GLU A 96 -31.78 9.51 13.36
C GLU A 96 -33.20 9.57 12.79
N ALA A 97 -33.36 9.36 11.48
CA ALA A 97 -34.67 9.31 10.85
C ALA A 97 -35.57 8.17 11.38
N ARG A 98 -34.99 7.06 11.83
CA ARG A 98 -35.71 5.90 12.39
C ARG A 98 -35.92 5.97 13.89
N ALA A 99 -35.23 6.87 14.59
CA ALA A 99 -35.35 7.07 16.04
C ALA A 99 -36.81 7.27 16.54
N PRO A 100 -37.68 8.06 15.88
CA PRO A 100 -39.07 8.21 16.33
C PRO A 100 -39.89 6.91 16.22
N ASP A 101 -39.70 6.14 15.15
CA ASP A 101 -40.40 4.86 14.95
C ASP A 101 -39.94 3.81 15.98
N ILE A 102 -38.64 3.76 16.25
CA ILE A 102 -38.07 2.88 17.29
C ILE A 102 -38.62 3.28 18.67
N SER A 103 -38.70 4.57 18.96
CA SER A 103 -39.23 5.10 20.23
C SER A 103 -40.73 4.84 20.40
N LEU A 104 -41.49 4.80 19.30
CA LEU A 104 -42.89 4.40 19.30
C LEU A 104 -43.03 2.89 19.57
N LEU A 105 -42.26 2.06 18.85
CA LEU A 105 -42.24 0.60 19.05
C LEU A 105 -41.87 0.23 20.49
N GLN A 106 -40.86 0.88 21.08
CA GLN A 106 -40.49 0.68 22.48
C GLN A 106 -41.66 0.96 23.43
N ARG A 107 -42.34 2.12 23.27
CA ARG A 107 -43.51 2.46 24.10
C ARG A 107 -44.66 1.45 23.94
N VAL A 108 -44.90 0.97 22.73
CA VAL A 108 -45.92 -0.07 22.48
C VAL A 108 -45.55 -1.37 23.20
N LEU A 109 -44.30 -1.81 23.07
CA LEU A 109 -43.82 -3.03 23.73
C LEU A 109 -43.85 -2.91 25.25
N ASP A 110 -43.46 -1.77 25.81
CA ASP A 110 -43.53 -1.51 27.25
C ASP A 110 -44.97 -1.52 27.76
N GLY A 111 -45.90 -0.94 27.01
CA GLY A 111 -47.34 -0.97 27.31
C GLY A 111 -47.95 -2.39 27.23
N LEU A 112 -47.47 -3.23 26.31
CA LEU A 112 -47.87 -4.63 26.22
C LEU A 112 -47.27 -5.49 27.35
N ARG A 113 -46.06 -5.16 27.81
CA ARG A 113 -45.35 -5.90 28.85
C ARG A 113 -45.88 -5.61 30.25
N ASN A 114 -46.31 -4.37 30.49
CA ASN A 114 -46.95 -3.93 31.73
C ASN A 114 -48.32 -3.32 31.41
N PRO A 115 -49.34 -4.15 31.10
CA PRO A 115 -50.68 -3.63 30.88
C PRO A 115 -51.15 -2.99 32.19
N GLY A 116 -51.27 -1.67 32.20
CA GLY A 116 -51.84 -0.94 33.32
C GLY A 116 -53.26 -1.45 33.63
N PRO A 117 -53.76 -1.26 34.87
CA PRO A 117 -55.07 -1.75 35.25
C PRO A 117 -56.13 -1.15 34.31
N VAL A 118 -56.85 -2.03 33.62
CA VAL A 118 -57.99 -1.64 32.78
C VAL A 118 -59.09 -1.20 33.73
N SER A 119 -59.26 0.12 33.89
CA SER A 119 -60.44 0.69 34.56
C SER A 119 -61.65 0.49 33.64
N THR A 120 -62.51 -0.45 34.00
CA THR A 120 -63.87 -0.64 33.45
C THR A 120 -64.83 0.40 33.96
#